data_AF-A0A9P5YDU9-F1
#
_entry.id   AF-A0A9P5YDU9-F1
#
_cell.length_a   1.000
_cell.length_b   1.000
_cell.length_c   1.000
_cell.angle_alpha   90.00
_cell.angle_beta   90.00
_cell.angle_gamma   90.00
#
_symmetry.space_group_name_H-M   'P 1'
#
loop_
_entity.id
_entity.type
_entity.pdbx_description
1 polymer ?
#
loop_
_entity_poly.entity_id
_entity_poly.type
_entity_poly.pdbx_seq_one_letter_code
_entity_poly.pdbx_strand_id
1 'polypeptide(L)'
;MKFSQILAPLATAVALATGALSQLVVNTPTNVVACEPVLLTWSGGEAPYFLVFLPGGHPDEPALVDFGQQTGTSLTWLVNLAAGINIGISIRDSNGEIANSASITIRSGSDTSCLNH
;
A
#
# COMPACT_ATOMS: atom_id res chain seq x y z
N MET A 1 39.95 -58.36 5.70
CA MET A 1 39.47 -56.99 5.99
C MET A 1 39.71 -56.11 4.77
N LYS A 2 38.65 -55.72 4.04
CA LYS A 2 38.69 -54.52 3.20
C LYS A 2 37.24 -54.05 2.97
N PHE A 3 36.90 -52.95 3.64
CA PHE A 3 35.64 -52.23 3.51
C PHE A 3 35.61 -51.46 2.18
N SER A 4 34.46 -51.41 1.53
CA SER A 4 34.11 -50.29 0.63
C SER A 4 32.62 -50.08 0.67
N GLN A 5 32.21 -49.14 1.52
CA GLN A 5 30.87 -48.58 1.53
C GLN A 5 30.80 -47.49 0.47
N ILE A 6 29.92 -47.67 -0.50
CA ILE A 6 29.61 -46.67 -1.52
C ILE A 6 28.56 -45.73 -0.89
N LEU A 7 28.95 -44.51 -0.53
CA LEU A 7 28.00 -43.46 -0.14
C LEU A 7 27.38 -42.85 -1.40
N ALA A 8 26.07 -42.99 -1.57
CA ALA A 8 25.31 -42.24 -2.56
C ALA A 8 24.87 -40.89 -1.96
N PRO A 9 25.12 -39.74 -2.61
CA PRO A 9 24.61 -38.46 -2.12
C PRO A 9 23.15 -38.30 -2.54
N LEU A 10 22.24 -38.16 -1.57
CA LEU A 10 20.90 -37.64 -1.82
C LEU A 10 21.01 -36.13 -2.07
N ALA A 11 20.83 -35.70 -3.31
CA ALA A 11 20.68 -34.29 -3.65
C ALA A 11 19.23 -33.87 -3.46
N THR A 12 18.93 -33.17 -2.37
CA THR A 12 17.63 -32.52 -2.14
C THR A 12 17.56 -31.26 -3.01
N ALA A 13 16.77 -31.30 -4.07
CA ALA A 13 16.48 -30.12 -4.88
C ALA A 13 15.44 -29.24 -4.15
N VAL A 14 15.86 -28.06 -3.69
CA VAL A 14 14.93 -27.04 -3.19
C VAL A 14 14.39 -26.29 -4.41
N ALA A 15 13.12 -26.52 -4.75
CA ALA A 15 12.43 -25.76 -5.78
C ALA A 15 12.04 -24.39 -5.22
N LEU A 16 12.75 -23.33 -5.60
CA LEU A 16 12.29 -21.95 -5.39
C LEU A 16 11.18 -21.68 -6.41
N ALA A 17 9.92 -21.84 -6.00
CA ALA A 17 8.80 -21.34 -6.78
C ALA A 17 8.77 -19.81 -6.66
N THR A 18 9.42 -19.11 -7.58
CA THR A 18 9.22 -17.67 -7.76
C THR A 18 7.86 -17.48 -8.40
N GLY A 19 6.80 -17.40 -7.58
CA GLY A 19 5.51 -16.90 -8.03
C GLY A 19 5.69 -15.44 -8.46
N ALA A 20 5.44 -15.14 -9.74
CA ALA A 20 5.45 -13.75 -10.19
C ALA A 20 4.26 -13.03 -9.53
N LEU A 21 4.54 -12.23 -8.49
CA LEU A 21 3.57 -11.30 -7.94
C LEU A 21 3.24 -10.27 -9.02
N SER A 22 1.96 -9.94 -9.20
CA SER A 22 1.61 -8.85 -10.12
C SER A 22 2.12 -7.53 -9.54
N GLN A 23 2.54 -6.61 -10.41
CA GLN A 23 3.05 -5.30 -10.01
C GLN A 23 2.08 -4.60 -9.05
N LEU A 24 2.61 -4.04 -7.96
CA LEU A 24 1.83 -3.26 -7.01
C LEU A 24 1.33 -1.98 -7.68
N VAL A 25 0.04 -1.71 -7.58
CA VAL A 25 -0.62 -0.52 -8.13
C VAL A 25 -1.65 -0.01 -7.14
N VAL A 26 -1.67 1.31 -6.93
CA VAL A 26 -2.72 2.00 -6.15
C VAL A 26 -3.59 2.86 -7.06
N ASN A 27 -4.91 2.75 -6.92
CA ASN A 27 -5.83 3.55 -7.71
C ASN A 27 -5.93 4.97 -7.15
N THR A 28 -6.00 5.95 -8.04
CA THR A 28 -6.27 7.34 -7.66
C THR A 28 -7.79 7.52 -7.54
N PRO A 29 -8.36 7.73 -6.34
CA PRO A 29 -9.79 7.97 -6.19
C PRO A 29 -10.20 9.28 -6.87
N THR A 30 -11.35 9.26 -7.53
CA THR A 30 -12.00 10.46 -8.06
C THR A 30 -12.97 11.02 -7.04
N ASN A 31 -13.13 12.34 -6.98
CA ASN A 31 -14.12 13.01 -6.13
C ASN A 31 -13.93 12.78 -4.62
N VAL A 32 -12.76 13.14 -4.09
CA VAL A 32 -12.52 13.17 -2.64
C VAL A 32 -13.11 14.45 -2.03
N VAL A 33 -14.13 14.30 -1.19
CA VAL A 33 -14.87 15.41 -0.55
C VAL A 33 -14.69 15.31 0.96
N ALA A 34 -14.40 16.43 1.62
CA ALA A 34 -14.28 16.48 3.08
C ALA A 34 -15.52 15.92 3.78
N CYS A 35 -15.30 15.07 4.78
CA CYS A 35 -16.31 14.39 5.58
C CYS A 35 -17.23 13.41 4.85
N GLU A 36 -16.87 13.00 3.63
CA GLU A 36 -17.50 11.88 2.96
C GLU A 36 -16.59 10.63 3.00
N PRO A 37 -17.16 9.42 3.07
CA PRO A 37 -16.39 8.20 2.98
C PRO A 37 -15.89 7.99 1.54
N VAL A 38 -14.62 7.63 1.39
CA VAL A 38 -13.99 7.28 0.11
C VAL A 38 -13.37 5.89 0.22
N LEU A 39 -13.64 5.05 -0.79
CA LEU A 39 -13.01 3.74 -0.90
C LEU A 39 -11.65 3.87 -1.63
N LEU A 40 -10.59 3.55 -0.91
CA LEU A 40 -9.24 3.41 -1.44
C LEU A 40 -9.03 1.96 -1.89
N THR A 41 -8.39 1.75 -3.04
CA THR A 41 -8.16 0.41 -3.60
C THR A 41 -6.78 0.30 -4.23
N TRP A 42 -6.21 -0.90 -4.16
CA TRP A 42 -4.94 -1.27 -4.78
C TRP A 42 -4.99 -2.72 -5.27
N SER A 43 -3.97 -3.14 -6.01
CA SER A 43 -3.85 -4.50 -6.53
C SER A 43 -2.39 -4.88 -6.70
N GLY A 44 -2.10 -6.19 -6.73
CA GLY A 44 -0.75 -6.71 -6.82
C GLY A 44 0.05 -6.56 -5.52
N GLY A 45 1.35 -6.83 -5.62
CA GLY A 45 2.25 -6.95 -4.47
C GLY A 45 1.87 -8.10 -3.52
N GLU A 46 2.50 -8.12 -2.34
CA GLU A 46 2.25 -9.12 -1.30
C GLU A 46 1.89 -8.47 0.04
N ALA A 47 0.74 -8.86 0.61
CA ALA A 47 0.35 -8.42 1.94
C ALA A 47 1.39 -8.83 3.01
N PRO A 48 1.53 -8.06 4.10
CA PRO A 48 0.81 -6.83 4.41
C PRO A 48 1.18 -5.62 3.57
N TYR A 49 0.23 -4.70 3.43
CA TYR A 49 0.42 -3.39 2.83
C TYR A 49 0.44 -2.29 3.88
N PHE A 50 1.16 -1.22 3.62
CA PHE A 50 1.27 -0.03 4.47
C PHE A 50 0.88 1.17 3.63
N LEU A 51 -0.21 1.85 4.02
CA LEU A 51 -0.77 2.97 3.26
C LEU A 51 -0.56 4.28 4.02
N VAL A 52 -0.02 5.28 3.34
CA VAL A 52 0.14 6.63 3.88
C VAL A 52 -0.32 7.68 2.88
N PHE A 53 -0.76 8.82 3.38
CA PHE A 53 -0.95 10.02 2.59
C PHE A 53 0.22 10.96 2.79
N LEU A 54 0.82 11.40 1.70
CA LEU A 54 1.91 12.37 1.67
C LEU A 54 1.40 13.69 1.08
N PRO A 55 2.03 14.83 1.37
CA PRO A 55 1.74 16.06 0.64
C PRO A 55 1.98 15.84 -0.86
N GLY A 56 1.03 16.28 -1.69
CA GLY A 56 1.08 16.02 -3.12
C GLY A 56 2.34 16.60 -3.77
N GLY A 57 3.07 15.76 -4.51
CA GLY A 57 4.33 16.14 -5.17
C GLY A 57 5.55 16.14 -4.24
N HIS A 58 5.41 15.80 -2.96
CA HIS A 58 6.49 15.82 -1.97
C HIS A 58 6.59 14.49 -1.21
N PRO A 59 7.17 13.44 -1.81
CA PRO A 59 7.22 12.10 -1.22
C PRO A 59 8.18 11.98 -0.02
N ASP A 60 9.08 12.94 0.17
CA ASP A 60 10.08 12.96 1.25
C ASP A 60 9.58 13.66 2.53
N GLU A 61 8.40 14.29 2.47
CA GLU A 61 7.79 14.97 3.61
C GLU A 61 7.08 13.97 4.55
N PRO A 62 6.89 14.31 5.84
CA PRO A 62 6.14 13.48 6.77
C PRO A 62 4.73 13.17 6.25
N ALA A 63 4.27 11.95 6.53
CA ALA A 63 2.92 11.55 6.19
C ALA A 63 1.88 12.41 6.92
N LEU A 64 0.89 12.87 6.17
CA LEU A 64 -0.30 13.57 6.68
C LEU A 64 -1.23 12.60 7.41
N VAL A 65 -1.33 11.36 6.92
CA VAL A 65 -2.13 10.29 7.51
C VAL A 65 -1.39 8.98 7.31
N ASP A 66 -1.37 8.15 8.36
CA ASP A 66 -0.88 6.77 8.32
C ASP A 66 -2.04 5.84 8.68
N PHE A 67 -2.36 4.92 7.78
CA PHE A 67 -3.43 3.94 7.98
C PHE A 67 -2.93 2.63 8.60
N GLY A 68 -1.64 2.51 8.86
CA GLY A 68 -1.00 1.31 9.39
C GLY A 68 -1.06 0.13 8.44
N GLN A 69 -1.01 -1.07 9.01
CA GLN A 69 -0.96 -2.33 8.28
C GLN A 69 -2.34 -2.74 7.74
N GLN A 70 -2.39 -3.08 6.47
CA GLN A 70 -3.57 -3.58 5.77
C GLN A 70 -3.31 -4.99 5.23
N THR A 71 -4.26 -5.89 5.38
CA THR A 71 -4.19 -7.26 4.84
C THR A 71 -5.04 -7.46 3.59
N GLY A 72 -6.04 -6.60 3.38
CA GLY A 72 -6.86 -6.56 2.17
C GLY A 72 -6.25 -5.67 1.09
N THR A 73 -7.02 -5.46 0.03
CA THR A 73 -6.67 -4.61 -1.12
C THR A 73 -7.52 -3.34 -1.20
N SER A 74 -8.22 -3.02 -0.12
CA SER A 74 -9.07 -1.85 -0.03
C SER A 74 -9.21 -1.36 1.41
N LEU A 75 -9.41 -0.05 1.56
CA LEU A 75 -9.67 0.60 2.84
C LEU A 75 -10.70 1.72 2.62
N THR A 76 -11.70 1.82 3.51
CA THR A 76 -12.60 2.98 3.50
C THR A 76 -12.03 4.04 4.43
N TRP A 77 -11.81 5.24 3.88
CA TRP A 77 -11.34 6.40 4.62
C TRP A 77 -12.47 7.41 4.73
N LEU A 78 -12.79 7.83 5.96
CA LEU A 78 -13.59 9.02 6.19
C LEU A 78 -12.69 10.24 6.03
N VAL A 79 -12.94 11.07 5.02
CA VAL A 79 -12.07 12.19 4.63
C VAL A 79 -11.99 13.26 5.73
N ASN A 80 -11.07 13.07 6.66
CA ASN A 80 -10.85 13.90 7.85
C ASN A 80 -9.81 15.02 7.64
N LEU A 81 -9.47 15.31 6.39
CA LEU A 81 -8.56 16.38 5.98
C LEU A 81 -9.35 17.53 5.33
N ALA A 82 -8.91 18.76 5.56
CA ALA A 82 -9.61 19.96 5.09
C ALA A 82 -9.58 20.09 3.55
N ALA A 83 -10.58 20.79 3.01
CA ALA A 83 -10.63 21.13 1.59
C ALA A 83 -9.43 21.98 1.16
N GLY A 84 -8.96 21.77 -0.06
CA GLY A 84 -7.81 22.46 -0.63
C GLY A 84 -6.46 21.80 -0.33
N ILE A 85 -6.40 20.87 0.63
CA ILE A 85 -5.20 20.06 0.86
C ILE A 85 -4.95 19.16 -0.35
N ASN A 86 -3.72 19.20 -0.86
CA ASN A 86 -3.25 18.36 -1.94
C ASN A 86 -2.46 17.18 -1.37
N ILE A 87 -2.92 15.96 -1.67
CA ILE A 87 -2.34 14.72 -1.15
C ILE A 87 -1.92 13.79 -2.30
N GLY A 88 -0.96 12.91 -2.03
CA GLY A 88 -0.69 11.71 -2.82
C GLY A 88 -0.78 10.47 -1.93
N ILE A 89 -1.22 9.34 -2.48
CA ILE A 89 -1.25 8.06 -1.78
C ILE A 89 0.04 7.32 -2.08
N SER A 90 0.73 6.87 -1.04
CA SER A 90 1.84 5.94 -1.17
C SER A 90 1.49 4.64 -0.48
N ILE A 91 1.69 3.52 -1.17
CA ILE A 91 1.54 2.18 -0.62
C ILE A 91 2.85 1.44 -0.73
N ARG A 92 3.23 0.75 0.35
CA ARG A 92 4.35 -0.19 0.38
C ARG A 92 3.85 -1.58 0.74
N ASP A 93 4.30 -2.61 0.06
CA ASP A 93 3.98 -3.99 0.40
C ASP A 93 5.02 -4.63 1.33
N SER A 94 4.87 -5.92 1.63
CA SER A 94 5.75 -6.63 2.56
C SER A 94 7.14 -6.93 2.01
N ASN A 95 7.30 -6.94 0.67
CA ASN A 95 8.58 -7.11 0.01
C ASN A 95 9.31 -5.77 -0.18
N GLY A 96 8.65 -4.65 0.14
CA GLY A 96 9.18 -3.30 0.03
C GLY A 96 8.90 -2.63 -1.32
N GLU A 97 8.06 -3.23 -2.18
CA GLU A 97 7.62 -2.60 -3.42
C GLU A 97 6.75 -1.40 -3.09
N ILE A 98 6.94 -0.29 -3.82
CA ILE A 98 6.21 0.97 -3.58
C ILE A 98 5.41 1.34 -4.83
N ALA A 99 4.14 1.69 -4.63
CA ALA A 99 3.33 2.32 -5.65
C ALA A 99 2.75 3.64 -5.15
N ASN A 100 2.59 4.60 -6.06
CA ASN A 100 2.08 5.93 -5.76
C ASN A 100 0.90 6.28 -6.66
N SER A 101 -0.07 7.03 -6.13
CA SER A 101 -1.16 7.59 -6.91
C SER A 101 -0.74 8.91 -7.57
N ALA A 102 -1.60 9.44 -8.44
CA ALA A 102 -1.53 10.86 -8.79
C ALA A 102 -1.94 11.74 -7.59
N SER A 103 -1.62 13.02 -7.66
CA SER A 103 -2.07 14.02 -6.68
C SER A 103 -3.58 14.20 -6.70
N ILE A 104 -4.17 14.38 -5.53
CA ILE A 104 -5.59 14.54 -5.29
C ILE A 104 -5.80 15.80 -4.46
N THR A 105 -6.69 16.69 -4.89
CA THR A 105 -7.09 17.85 -4.09
C THR A 105 -8.44 17.57 -3.43
N ILE A 106 -8.51 17.74 -2.11
CA ILE A 106 -9.74 17.53 -1.35
C ILE A 106 -10.72 18.66 -1.65
N ARG A 107 -11.97 18.28 -1.95
CA ARG A 107 -13.06 19.21 -2.25
C ARG A 107 -13.82 19.58 -0.98
N SER A 108 -14.44 20.76 -0.98
CA SER A 108 -15.35 21.18 0.08
C SER A 108 -16.59 20.29 0.12
N GLY A 109 -16.91 19.75 1.30
CA GLY A 109 -18.19 19.12 1.60
C GLY A 109 -19.16 20.10 2.26
N SER A 110 -20.41 19.66 2.47
CA SER A 110 -21.39 20.40 3.28
C SER A 110 -21.23 20.16 4.79
N ASP A 111 -20.40 19.17 5.17
CA ASP A 111 -20.09 18.81 6.54
C ASP A 111 -18.59 19.02 6.82
N THR A 112 -18.27 19.43 8.04
CA THR A 112 -16.91 19.63 8.53
C THR A 112 -16.69 18.96 9.89
N SER A 113 -17.66 18.20 10.41
CA SER A 113 -17.59 17.63 11.76
C SER A 113 -16.53 16.55 11.93
N CYS A 114 -16.05 15.98 10.82
CA CYS A 114 -15.02 14.94 10.81
C CYS A 114 -13.59 15.50 10.76
N LEU A 115 -13.43 16.81 10.52
CA LEU A 115 -12.11 17.40 10.36
C LEU A 115 -11.39 17.39 11.70
N ASN A 116 -10.19 16.80 11.70
CA ASN A 116 -9.32 16.85 12.87
C ASN A 116 -8.71 18.27 12.95
N HIS A 117 -9.26 19.08 13.86
CA HIS A 117 -8.75 20.42 14.20
C HIS A 117 -7.47 20.35 15.04
#